data_AF-A0A2V9PCW9-F1
#
_entry.id   AF-A0A2V9PCW9-F1
#
_cell.length_a   1.000
_cell.length_b   1.000
_cell.length_c   1.000
_cell.angle_alpha   90.00
_cell.angle_beta   90.00
_cell.angle_gamma   90.00
#
_symmetry.space_group_name_H-M   'P 1'
#
loop_
_entity.id
_entity.type
_entity.pdbx_description
1 polymer ?
#
loop_
_entity_poly.entity_id
_entity_poly.type
_entity_poly.pdbx_seq_one_letter_code
_entity_poly.pdbx_strand_id
1 'polypeptide(L)'
;MAMGTRKQREKQEDIWIAHAELARAPGHPFYQRLNELLEAEGFDQFVEQRCAKFYAEKYGRPSLTPGIYFRSLLIGYFEGIAAERGIAWRLADSLALRRFVGIALDEYTPDHSTISRTRRLIDLDTHREVF
;
A
#
# COMPACT_ATOMS: atom_id res chain seq x y z
N MET A 1 -45.33 -11.20 10.55
CA MET A 1 -44.04 -10.97 11.25
C MET A 1 -43.26 -9.94 10.43
N ALA A 2 -42.88 -8.80 11.01
CA ALA A 2 -42.09 -7.77 10.31
C ALA A 2 -40.60 -8.14 10.34
N MET A 3 -39.89 -7.92 9.23
CA MET A 3 -38.45 -8.19 9.13
C MET A 3 -37.66 -7.15 9.94
N GLY A 4 -36.83 -7.60 10.88
CA GLY A 4 -35.85 -6.75 11.55
C GLY A 4 -34.88 -6.16 10.50
N THR A 5 -34.78 -4.84 10.44
CA THR A 5 -33.97 -4.14 9.43
C THR A 5 -32.61 -3.75 9.98
N ARG A 6 -31.61 -3.60 9.09
CA ARG A 6 -30.23 -3.21 9.41
C ARG A 6 -30.10 -1.91 10.22
N LYS A 7 -31.16 -1.10 10.32
CA LYS A 7 -31.24 0.09 11.18
C LYS A 7 -31.21 -0.22 12.68
N GLN A 8 -31.49 -1.46 13.08
CA GLN A 8 -31.33 -1.95 14.46
C GLN A 8 -29.94 -2.56 14.73
N ARG A 9 -29.03 -2.57 13.74
CA ARG A 9 -27.63 -2.96 13.99
C ARG A 9 -26.99 -1.87 14.85
N GLU A 10 -26.58 -2.27 16.05
CA GLU A 10 -25.64 -1.55 16.91
C GLU A 10 -24.59 -0.84 16.05
N LYS A 11 -24.66 0.49 16.01
CA LYS A 11 -23.52 1.28 15.56
C LYS A 11 -22.49 1.13 16.67
N GLN A 12 -21.33 0.56 16.33
CA GLN A 12 -20.15 0.65 17.16
C GLN A 12 -19.98 2.12 17.58
N GLU A 13 -19.92 2.38 18.89
CA GLU A 13 -19.58 3.71 19.39
C GLU A 13 -18.17 4.08 18.94
N ASP A 14 -17.90 5.38 18.78
CA ASP A 14 -16.58 5.86 18.37
C ASP A 14 -15.54 5.46 19.43
N ILE A 15 -14.65 4.54 19.08
CA ILE A 15 -13.56 4.10 19.95
C ILE A 15 -12.36 5.01 19.73
N TRP A 16 -12.05 5.84 20.72
CA TRP A 16 -10.81 6.62 20.76
C TRP A 16 -9.68 5.76 21.33
N ILE A 17 -8.69 5.43 20.51
CA ILE A 17 -7.46 4.73 20.93
C ILE A 17 -6.28 5.60 20.52
N ALA A 18 -5.39 5.92 21.46
CA ALA A 18 -4.15 6.60 21.09
C ALA A 18 -3.29 5.68 20.21
N HIS A 19 -2.66 6.20 19.15
CA HIS A 19 -1.83 5.39 18.25
C HIS A 19 -0.75 4.55 18.99
N ALA A 20 -0.21 5.09 20.09
CA ALA A 20 0.77 4.42 20.92
C ALA A 20 0.20 3.23 21.72
N GLU A 21 -1.10 3.23 21.98
CA GLU A 21 -1.83 2.21 22.73
C GLU A 21 -2.43 1.12 21.83
N LEU A 22 -2.36 1.31 20.51
CA LEU A 22 -2.82 0.30 19.56
C LEU A 22 -1.97 -0.96 19.71
N ALA A 23 -2.61 -2.08 20.06
CA ALA A 23 -1.95 -3.37 20.19
C ALA A 23 -1.21 -3.71 18.89
N ARG A 24 0.12 -3.59 18.91
CA ARG A 24 0.95 -3.95 17.77
C ARG A 24 1.08 -5.45 17.76
N ALA A 25 0.37 -6.11 16.85
CA ALA A 25 0.71 -7.49 16.50
C ALA A 25 2.21 -7.54 16.13
N PRO A 26 2.95 -8.59 16.55
CA PRO A 26 4.32 -8.78 16.09
C PRO A 26 4.32 -8.63 14.58
N GLY A 27 5.11 -7.66 14.07
CA GLY A 27 5.13 -7.36 12.65
C GLY A 27 5.42 -8.64 11.87
N HIS A 28 4.85 -8.77 10.67
CA HIS A 28 5.05 -9.97 9.87
C HIS A 28 6.56 -10.14 9.61
N PRO A 29 7.25 -11.16 10.17
CA PRO A 29 8.72 -11.19 10.21
C PRO A 29 9.37 -11.10 8.83
N PHE A 30 8.74 -11.73 7.84
CA PHE A 30 9.16 -11.64 6.44
C PHE A 30 9.15 -10.20 5.91
N TYR A 31 8.08 -9.43 6.11
CA TYR A 31 7.98 -8.06 5.59
C TYR A 31 8.86 -7.08 6.37
N GLN A 32 9.12 -7.34 7.66
CA GLN A 32 10.12 -6.59 8.41
C GLN A 32 11.51 -6.78 7.80
N ARG A 33 11.91 -8.04 7.60
CA ARG A 33 13.22 -8.36 7.04
C ARG A 33 13.37 -7.89 5.59
N LEU A 34 12.31 -8.00 4.80
CA LEU A 34 12.28 -7.46 3.45
C LEU A 34 12.39 -5.94 3.46
N ASN A 35 11.71 -5.25 4.37
CA ASN A 35 11.82 -3.79 4.48
C ASN A 35 13.26 -3.37 4.80
N GLU A 36 13.89 -4.01 5.78
CA GLU A 36 15.30 -3.76 6.14
C GLU A 36 16.24 -3.96 4.94
N LEU A 37 16.02 -5.01 4.15
CA LEU A 37 16.82 -5.28 2.95
C LEU A 37 16.61 -4.20 1.88
N LEU A 38 15.35 -3.86 1.58
CA LEU A 38 15.04 -2.83 0.59
C LEU A 38 15.58 -1.45 1.00
N GLU A 39 15.53 -1.12 2.29
CA GLU A 39 16.12 0.10 2.83
C GLU A 39 17.65 0.09 2.71
N ALA A 40 18.32 -1.02 3.09
CA ALA A 40 19.77 -1.14 3.01
C ALA A 40 20.30 -1.00 1.57
N GLU A 41 19.55 -1.50 0.59
CA GLU A 41 19.88 -1.41 -0.84
C GLU A 41 19.41 -0.10 -1.49
N GLY A 42 18.79 0.83 -0.74
CA GLY A 42 18.31 2.10 -1.27
C GLY A 42 17.21 1.96 -2.33
N PHE A 43 16.37 0.93 -2.20
CA PHE A 43 15.36 0.55 -3.21
C PHE A 43 14.44 1.72 -3.60
N ASP A 44 13.92 2.46 -2.61
CA ASP A 44 12.97 3.55 -2.89
C ASP A 44 13.63 4.67 -3.70
N GLN A 45 14.86 5.03 -3.37
CA GLN A 45 15.65 6.01 -4.13
C GLN A 45 15.92 5.51 -5.56
N PHE A 46 16.25 4.22 -5.72
CA PHE A 46 16.47 3.61 -7.02
C PHE A 46 15.21 3.69 -7.89
N VAL A 47 14.05 3.24 -7.40
CA VAL A 47 12.82 3.26 -8.21
C VAL A 47 12.34 4.68 -8.49
N GLU A 48 12.51 5.62 -7.57
CA GLU A 48 12.18 7.03 -7.78
C GLU A 48 13.02 7.66 -8.88
N GLN A 49 14.33 7.39 -8.90
CA GLN A 49 15.21 7.86 -9.97
C GLN A 49 14.81 7.31 -11.34
N ARG A 50 14.49 6.01 -11.42
CA ARG A 50 14.06 5.37 -12.67
C ARG A 50 12.70 5.87 -13.15
N CYS A 51 11.80 6.17 -12.22
CA CYS A 51 10.46 6.62 -12.54
C CYS A 51 10.31 8.13 -12.74
N ALA A 52 11.31 8.95 -12.37
CA ALA A 52 11.22 10.41 -12.43
C ALA A 52 10.71 10.94 -13.78
N LYS A 53 11.14 10.33 -14.90
CA LYS A 53 10.72 10.70 -16.27
C LYS A 53 9.21 10.57 -16.54
N PHE A 54 8.46 9.80 -15.75
CA PHE A 54 7.01 9.64 -15.92
C PHE A 54 6.18 10.59 -15.06
N TYR A 55 6.81 11.33 -14.14
CA TYR A 55 6.14 12.20 -13.20
C TYR A 55 6.41 13.66 -13.56
N ALA A 56 5.42 14.52 -13.33
CA ALA A 56 5.60 15.96 -13.51
C ALA A 56 6.38 16.54 -12.32
N GLU A 57 7.38 17.38 -12.59
CA GLU A 57 8.28 17.91 -11.55
C GLU A 57 7.58 18.84 -10.54
N LYS A 58 6.54 19.59 -10.96
CA LYS A 58 6.02 20.72 -10.15
C LYS A 58 4.50 20.87 -10.09
N TYR A 59 3.75 20.27 -11.00
CA TYR A 59 2.32 20.53 -11.15
C TYR A 59 1.48 19.26 -11.05
N GLY A 60 0.36 19.35 -10.31
CA GLY A 60 -0.65 18.29 -10.23
C GLY A 60 -0.96 17.85 -8.81
N ARG A 61 -1.96 16.97 -8.69
CA ARG A 61 -2.24 16.25 -7.43
C ARG A 61 -1.13 15.21 -7.21
N PRO A 62 -0.56 15.10 -6.00
CA PRO A 62 0.38 14.02 -5.68
C PRO A 62 -0.21 12.66 -6.08
N SER A 63 0.49 11.95 -6.97
CA SER A 63 0.19 10.58 -7.36
C SER A 63 0.89 9.61 -6.41
N LEU A 64 0.60 8.32 -6.57
CA LEU A 64 1.26 7.26 -5.80
C LEU A 64 2.77 7.30 -6.05
N THR A 65 3.56 7.27 -4.98
CA THR A 65 5.02 7.23 -5.09
C THR A 65 5.46 5.91 -5.75
N PRO A 66 6.54 5.91 -6.55
CA PRO A 66 7.07 4.68 -7.14
C PRO A 66 7.39 3.59 -6.11
N GLY A 67 7.97 3.96 -4.96
CA GLY A 67 8.24 3.04 -3.85
C GLY A 67 6.99 2.30 -3.36
N ILE A 68 5.91 3.02 -3.04
CA ILE A 68 4.63 2.41 -2.61
C ILE A 68 4.10 1.49 -3.72
N TYR A 69 4.18 1.91 -4.98
CA TYR A 69 3.69 1.13 -6.11
C TYR A 69 4.43 -0.20 -6.27
N PHE A 70 5.76 -0.19 -6.36
CA PHE A 70 6.52 -1.43 -6.56
C PHE A 70 6.45 -2.35 -5.33
N ARG A 71 6.44 -1.79 -4.11
CA ARG A 71 6.23 -2.58 -2.88
C ARG A 71 4.84 -3.23 -2.87
N SER A 72 3.82 -2.56 -3.42
CA SER A 72 2.48 -3.14 -3.59
C SER A 72 2.50 -4.33 -4.57
N LEU A 73 3.29 -4.26 -5.64
CA LEU A 73 3.47 -5.40 -6.55
C LEU A 73 4.24 -6.56 -5.90
N LEU A 74 5.25 -6.28 -5.07
CA LEU A 74 5.94 -7.31 -4.28
C LEU A 74 4.98 -8.06 -3.37
N ILE A 75 4.05 -7.37 -2.70
CA ILE A 75 2.97 -8.01 -1.94
C ILE A 75 2.17 -8.95 -2.84
N GLY A 76 1.77 -8.46 -4.03
CA GLY A 76 1.05 -9.28 -5.00
C GLY A 76 1.81 -10.53 -5.41
N TYR A 77 3.11 -10.42 -5.62
CA TYR A 77 3.99 -11.53 -5.97
C TYR A 77 4.12 -12.54 -4.82
N PHE A 78 4.50 -12.09 -3.62
CA PHE A 78 4.76 -12.97 -2.48
C PHE A 78 3.51 -13.65 -1.92
N GLU A 79 2.34 -13.01 -2.05
CA GLU A 79 1.07 -13.57 -1.58
C GLU A 79 0.23 -14.22 -2.69
N GLY A 80 0.74 -14.30 -3.92
CA GLY A 80 0.05 -14.92 -5.05
C GLY A 80 -1.22 -14.17 -5.50
N ILE A 81 -1.26 -12.85 -5.29
CA ILE A 81 -2.40 -11.99 -5.62
C ILE A 81 -2.14 -11.32 -6.98
N ALA A 82 -2.79 -11.85 -8.02
CA ALA A 82 -2.59 -11.37 -9.39
C ALA A 82 -3.30 -10.05 -9.71
N ALA A 83 -4.41 -9.73 -9.02
CA ALA A 83 -5.26 -8.60 -9.35
C ALA A 83 -4.91 -7.35 -8.50
N GLU A 84 -4.83 -6.17 -9.11
CA GLU A 84 -4.60 -4.91 -8.38
C GLU A 84 -5.69 -4.65 -7.32
N ARG A 85 -6.92 -5.13 -7.57
CA ARG A 85 -8.01 -5.08 -6.59
C ARG A 85 -7.72 -5.92 -5.35
N GLY A 86 -7.16 -7.11 -5.55
CA GLY A 86 -6.75 -7.98 -4.44
C GLY A 86 -5.62 -7.33 -3.64
N ILE A 87 -4.63 -6.74 -4.33
CA ILE A 87 -3.51 -6.04 -3.67
C ILE A 87 -4.04 -4.86 -2.84
N ALA A 88 -4.90 -4.01 -3.41
CA ALA A 88 -5.48 -2.87 -2.71
C ALA A 88 -6.28 -3.30 -1.47
N TRP A 89 -7.07 -4.38 -1.58
CA TRP A 89 -7.80 -4.94 -0.44
C TRP A 89 -6.85 -5.46 0.64
N ARG A 90 -5.83 -6.23 0.23
CA ARG A 90 -4.87 -6.82 1.15
C ARG A 90 -4.06 -5.76 1.91
N LEU A 91 -3.72 -4.68 1.23
CA LEU A 91 -3.05 -3.52 1.82
C LEU A 91 -3.94 -2.76 2.80
N ALA A 92 -5.22 -2.55 2.44
CA ALA A 92 -6.19 -1.89 3.31
C ALA A 92 -6.46 -2.67 4.61
N ASP A 93 -6.41 -4.00 4.55
CA ASP A 93 -6.71 -4.93 5.65
C ASP A 93 -5.56 -5.13 6.65
N SER A 94 -4.33 -4.73 6.32
CA SER A 94 -3.15 -5.09 7.13
C SER A 94 -2.25 -3.94 7.52
N LEU A 95 -2.21 -3.70 8.83
CA LEU A 95 -1.32 -2.72 9.44
C LEU A 95 0.17 -3.04 9.23
N ALA A 96 0.53 -4.33 9.12
CA ALA A 96 1.90 -4.73 8.82
C ALA A 96 2.29 -4.34 7.39
N LEU A 97 1.37 -4.52 6.42
CA LEU A 97 1.62 -4.15 5.04
C LEU A 97 1.63 -2.63 4.84
N ARG A 98 0.76 -1.89 5.54
CA ARG A 98 0.82 -0.42 5.57
C ARG A 98 2.20 0.08 5.99
N ARG A 99 2.76 -0.49 7.06
CA ARG A 99 4.14 -0.18 7.48
C ARG A 99 5.16 -0.56 6.43
N PHE A 100 5.04 -1.74 5.82
CA PHE A 100 5.96 -2.20 4.77
C PHE A 100 6.00 -1.29 3.54
N VAL A 101 4.86 -0.72 3.16
CA VAL A 101 4.81 0.24 2.03
C VAL A 101 5.05 1.69 2.47
N GLY A 102 5.18 1.98 3.77
CA GLY A 102 5.41 3.34 4.27
C GLY A 102 4.17 4.24 4.35
N ILE A 103 2.97 3.67 4.54
CA ILE A 103 1.72 4.41 4.71
C ILE A 103 1.37 4.49 6.21
N ALA A 104 1.12 5.70 6.71
CA ALA A 104 0.73 5.94 8.10
C ALA A 104 -0.70 5.42 8.40
N LEU A 105 -1.07 5.36 9.68
CA LEU A 105 -2.39 4.83 10.07
C LEU A 105 -3.54 5.77 9.71
N ASP A 106 -3.28 7.06 9.73
CA ASP A 106 -4.19 8.15 9.39
C ASP A 106 -4.23 8.47 7.89
N GLU A 107 -3.40 7.80 7.09
CA GLU A 107 -3.38 7.91 5.64
C GLU A 107 -4.23 6.83 4.96
N TYR A 108 -4.81 7.19 3.81
CA TYR A 108 -5.53 6.25 2.96
C TYR A 108 -4.56 5.38 2.17
N THR A 109 -4.77 4.06 2.18
CA THR A 109 -4.09 3.14 1.27
C THR A 109 -4.57 3.36 -0.18
N PRO A 110 -3.70 3.18 -1.19
CA PRO A 110 -4.11 3.32 -2.59
C PRO A 110 -5.22 2.32 -2.94
N ASP A 111 -6.22 2.81 -3.68
CA ASP A 111 -7.21 1.93 -4.29
C ASP A 111 -6.64 1.25 -5.55
N HIS A 112 -7.36 0.24 -6.02
CA HIS A 112 -7.00 -0.51 -7.23
C HIS A 112 -6.88 0.38 -8.48
N SER A 113 -7.64 1.47 -8.55
CA SER A 113 -7.60 2.39 -9.70
C SER A 113 -6.30 3.19 -9.71
N THR A 114 -5.81 3.57 -8.53
CA THR A 114 -4.54 4.25 -8.32
C THR A 114 -3.38 3.34 -8.73
N ILE A 115 -3.37 2.10 -8.24
CA ILE A 115 -2.35 1.10 -8.63
C ILE A 115 -2.39 0.85 -10.15
N SER A 116 -3.57 0.67 -10.73
CA SER A 116 -3.73 0.43 -12.17
C SER A 116 -3.28 1.63 -13.02
N ARG A 117 -3.55 2.87 -12.58
CA ARG A 117 -3.09 4.08 -13.26
C ARG A 117 -1.58 4.21 -13.20
N THR A 118 -0.95 3.98 -12.05
CA THR A 118 0.52 4.00 -11.93
C THR A 118 1.17 2.92 -12.80
N ARG A 119 0.58 1.73 -12.87
CA ARG A 119 1.04 0.66 -13.78
C ARG A 119 1.07 1.08 -15.25
N ARG A 120 0.07 1.83 -15.70
CA ARG A 120 -0.02 2.33 -17.07
C ARG A 120 0.88 3.53 -17.33
N LEU A 121 1.29 4.23 -16.27
CA LEU A 121 2.15 5.40 -16.34
C LEU A 121 3.61 5.00 -16.61
N ILE A 122 4.07 3.92 -15.97
CA ILE A 122 5.46 3.45 -16.04
C ILE A 122 5.62 2.44 -17.18
N ASP A 123 6.64 2.61 -18.03
CA ASP A 123 6.89 1.71 -19.17
C ASP A 123 7.39 0.32 -18.73
N LEU A 124 7.31 -0.65 -19.66
CA LEU A 124 7.67 -2.03 -19.38
C LEU A 124 9.16 -2.19 -19.07
N ASP A 125 10.02 -1.40 -19.71
CA ASP A 125 11.47 -1.51 -19.52
C ASP A 125 11.88 -1.04 -18.12
N THR A 126 11.25 0.01 -17.60
CA THR A 126 11.43 0.43 -16.22
C THR A 126 10.95 -0.65 -15.25
N HIS A 127 9.85 -1.36 -15.54
CA HIS A 127 9.44 -2.49 -14.69
C HIS A 127 10.47 -3.63 -14.69
N ARG A 128 11.12 -3.90 -15.82
CA ARG A 128 12.20 -4.92 -15.94
C ARG A 128 13.50 -4.50 -15.27
N GLU A 129 13.74 -3.20 -15.09
CA GLU A 129 14.89 -2.72 -14.31
C GLU A 129 14.68 -2.93 -12.81
N VAL A 130 13.43 -3.00 -12.36
CA VAL A 130 13.07 -3.14 -10.93
C VAL A 130 12.91 -4.60 -10.49
N PHE A 131 12.43 -5.49 -11.38
CA PHE A 131 12.23 -6.92 -11.12
C PHE A 131 13.14 -7.79 -11.99
#